data_AF-A0A9D9NHB2-F1
#
_entry.id   AF-A0A9D9NHB2-F1
#
_cell.length_a   1.000
_cell.length_b   1.000
_cell.length_c   1.000
_cell.angle_alpha   90.00
_cell.angle_beta   90.00
_cell.angle_gamma   90.00
#
_symmetry.space_group_name_H-M   'P 1'
#
loop_
_entity.id
_entity.type
_entity.pdbx_description
1 polymer ?
#
loop_
_entity_poly.entity_id
_entity_poly.type
_entity_poly.pdbx_seq_one_letter_code
_entity_poly.pdbx_strand_id
1 'polypeptide(L)' 'MQFKYGLPEDKALFEIRRVNRARVAHYEYYTGGKWGDPHHFDLIINTSLVSLDVACTLVKDLYVSHLKAIRHPLQAL' A
#
# COMPACT_ATOMS: atom_id res chain seq x y z
N MET A 1 -17.06 20.74 7.97
CA MET A 1 -16.15 19.66 7.54
C MET A 1 -17.03 18.55 6.95
N GLN A 2 -17.02 18.33 5.64
CA GLN A 2 -17.87 17.31 5.01
C GLN A 2 -17.27 15.91 5.23
N PHE A 3 -18.01 14.99 5.84
CA PHE A 3 -17.64 13.59 5.92
C PHE A 3 -17.74 12.98 4.51
N LYS A 4 -16.59 12.62 3.92
CA LYS A 4 -16.42 12.17 2.52
C LYS A 4 -17.38 11.07 2.05
N TYR A 5 -18.03 10.34 2.96
CA TYR A 5 -18.90 9.20 2.67
C TYR A 5 -20.34 9.33 3.21
N GLY A 6 -20.68 10.44 3.89
CA GLY A 6 -22.04 10.65 4.44
C GLY A 6 -22.52 9.58 5.43
N LEU A 7 -21.60 8.79 6.01
CA LEU A 7 -21.90 7.70 6.93
C LEU A 7 -21.85 8.16 8.38
N PRO A 8 -22.79 7.70 9.23
CA PRO A 8 -22.68 7.81 10.68
C PRO A 8 -21.40 7.15 11.22
N GLU A 9 -20.82 7.72 12.28
CA GLU A 9 -19.56 7.25 12.87
C GLU A 9 -19.63 5.80 13.39
N ASP A 10 -20.75 5.43 13.98
CA ASP A 10 -21.05 4.07 14.47
C ASP A 10 -21.06 3.03 13.33
N LYS A 11 -21.39 3.45 12.10
CA LYS A 11 -21.34 2.60 10.90
C LYS A 11 -19.99 2.62 10.19
N ALA A 12 -19.18 3.66 10.38
CA ALA A 12 -17.91 3.84 9.68
C ALA A 12 -16.95 2.67 9.93
N LEU A 13 -16.80 2.23 11.19
CA LEU A 13 -15.93 1.11 11.54
C LEU A 13 -16.38 -0.21 10.92
N PHE A 14 -17.69 -0.45 10.88
CA PHE A 14 -18.26 -1.63 10.24
C PHE A 14 -17.93 -1.65 8.74
N GLU A 15 -18.13 -0.52 8.06
CA GLU A 15 -17.85 -0.39 6.63
C GLU A 15 -16.36 -0.57 6.32
N ILE A 16 -15.46 0.01 7.12
CA ILE A 16 -14.00 -0.21 6.99
C ILE A 16 -13.68 -1.70 7.08
N ARG A 17 -14.21 -2.40 8.09
CA ARG A 17 -13.98 -3.85 8.26
C ARG A 17 -14.55 -4.66 7.11
N ARG A 18 -15.74 -4.31 6.61
CA ARG A 18 -16.40 -4.98 5.48
C ARG A 18 -15.57 -4.84 4.20
N VAL A 19 -15.14 -3.62 3.88
CA VAL A 19 -14.32 -3.33 2.69
C VAL A 19 -12.96 -4.01 2.80
N ASN A 20 -12.31 -3.98 3.96
CA ASN A 20 -11.03 -4.66 4.16
C ASN A 20 -11.14 -6.17 3.96
N ARG A 21 -12.18 -6.83 4.51
CA ARG A 21 -12.42 -8.26 4.25
C ARG A 21 -12.62 -8.57 2.78
N ALA A 22 -13.35 -7.71 2.04
CA ALA A 22 -13.54 -7.89 0.61
C ALA A 22 -12.22 -7.79 -0.17
N ARG A 23 -11.32 -6.87 0.22
CA ARG A 23 -9.98 -6.73 -0.37
C ARG A 23 -9.09 -7.93 -0.11
N VAL A 24 -9.09 -8.45 1.13
CA VAL A 24 -8.38 -9.68 1.50
C VAL A 24 -8.82 -10.83 0.60
N ALA A 25 -10.13 -11.10 0.56
CA ALA A 25 -10.68 -12.22 -0.19
C ALA A 25 -10.38 -12.11 -1.70
N HIS A 26 -10.49 -10.90 -2.26
CA HIS A 26 -10.14 -10.67 -3.66
C HIS A 26 -8.66 -10.97 -3.95
N TYR A 27 -7.75 -10.39 -3.15
CA TYR A 27 -6.31 -10.59 -3.35
C TYR A 27 -5.91 -12.06 -3.19
N GLU A 28 -6.39 -12.73 -2.15
CA GLU A 28 -6.08 -14.13 -1.88
C GLU A 28 -6.62 -15.05 -2.96
N TYR A 29 -7.84 -14.81 -3.46
CA TYR A 29 -8.45 -15.60 -4.53
C TYR A 29 -7.63 -15.54 -5.83
N TYR A 30 -7.17 -14.35 -6.23
CA TYR A 30 -6.50 -14.18 -7.52
C TYR A 30 -4.98 -14.39 -7.51
N THR A 31 -4.32 -14.17 -6.37
CA THR A 31 -2.85 -14.30 -6.27
C THR A 31 -2.41 -15.58 -5.57
N GLY A 32 -3.29 -16.22 -4.80
CA GLY A 32 -2.93 -17.31 -3.88
C GLY A 32 -2.06 -16.87 -2.69
N GLY A 33 -1.66 -15.61 -2.64
CA GLY A 33 -0.85 -15.02 -1.58
C GLY A 33 -1.71 -14.41 -0.48
N LYS A 34 -1.19 -14.39 0.75
CA LYS A 34 -1.84 -13.76 1.90
C LYS A 34 -1.81 -12.22 1.78
N TRP A 35 -2.97 -11.59 1.90
CA TRP A 35 -3.05 -10.12 1.87
C TRP A 35 -2.35 -9.51 3.10
N GLY A 36 -1.47 -8.53 2.86
CA GLY A 36 -0.72 -7.84 3.90
C GLY A 36 0.52 -8.58 4.40
N ASP A 37 0.88 -9.72 3.81
CA ASP A 37 2.19 -10.35 4.06
C ASP A 37 3.31 -9.49 3.45
N PRO A 38 4.29 -9.01 4.25
CA PRO A 38 5.38 -8.17 3.75
C PRO A 38 6.20 -8.79 2.63
N HIS A 39 6.27 -10.12 2.56
CA HIS A 39 7.05 -10.79 1.51
C HIS A 39 6.42 -10.64 0.12
N HIS A 40 5.16 -10.21 0.02
CA HIS A 40 4.47 -9.97 -1.25
C HIS A 40 4.51 -8.50 -1.71
N PHE A 41 5.21 -7.62 -0.99
CA PHE A 41 5.31 -6.20 -1.33
C PHE A 41 6.75 -5.69 -1.16
N ASP A 42 7.21 -4.84 -2.08
CA ASP A 42 8.52 -4.21 -1.94
C ASP A 42 8.55 -3.13 -0.83
N LEU A 43 7.38 -2.56 -0.51
CA LEU A 43 7.25 -1.50 0.48
C LEU A 43 5.86 -1.50 1.15
N ILE A 44 5.86 -1.47 2.48
CA ILE A 44 4.67 -1.27 3.30
C ILE A 44 4.90 -0.04 4.18
N ILE A 45 3.93 0.88 4.21
CA ILE A 45 4.02 2.14 4.97
C ILE A 45 2.84 2.26 5.93
N ASN A 46 3.13 2.50 7.21
CA ASN A 46 2.12 2.86 8.20
C ASN A 46 1.94 4.38 8.27
N THR A 47 0.92 4.91 7.60
CA THR A 47 0.60 6.33 7.57
C THR A 47 0.03 6.89 8.89
N SER A 48 -0.15 6.07 9.92
CA SER A 48 -0.42 6.58 11.28
C SER A 48 0.84 7.09 11.98
N LEU A 49 2.04 6.68 11.50
CA LEU A 49 3.33 7.02 12.08
C LEU A 49 4.13 8.01 11.23
N VAL A 50 3.77 8.15 9.94
CA VAL A 50 4.46 9.04 8.99
C VAL A 50 3.46 9.92 8.26
N SER A 51 3.88 11.14 7.91
CA SER A 51 3.07 12.02 7.07
C SER A 51 2.96 11.49 5.63
N LEU A 52 1.96 11.98 4.89
CA LEU A 52 1.79 11.59 3.49
C LEU A 52 2.96 12.06 2.62
N ASP A 53 3.56 13.22 2.90
CA ASP A 53 4.73 13.71 2.15
C ASP A 53 5.95 12.78 2.32
N VAL A 54 6.16 12.27 3.54
CA VAL A 54 7.20 11.29 3.83
C VAL A 54 6.89 9.97 3.12
N ALA A 55 5.64 9.49 3.19
CA ALA A 55 5.23 8.27 2.48
C ALA A 55 5.47 8.36 0.96
N CYS A 56 5.11 9.49 0.34
CA CYS A 56 5.36 9.76 -1.08
C CYS A 56 6.87 9.77 -1.41
N THR A 57 7.67 10.37 -0.53
CA THR A 57 9.13 10.41 -0.69
C THR A 57 9.73 9.00 -0.65
N LEU A 58 9.31 8.17 0.31
CA LEU A 58 9.77 6.77 0.43
C LEU A 58 9.47 5.95 -0.83
N VAL A 59 8.26 6.08 -1.40
CA VAL A 59 7.89 5.40 -2.65
C VAL A 59 8.78 5.85 -3.80
N LYS A 60 9.01 7.17 -3.94
CA LYS A 60 9.85 7.74 -4.99
C LYS A 60 11.29 7.26 -4.89
N ASP A 61 11.85 7.27 -3.68
CA ASP A 61 13.24 6.91 -3.45
C ASP A 61 13.50 5.42 -3.69
N LEU A 62 12.55 4.56 -3.30
CA LEU A 62 12.61 3.14 -3.63
C LEU A 62 12.62 2.93 -5.15
N TYR A 63 11.71 3.57 -5.88
CA TYR A 63 11.63 3.46 -7.34
C TYR A 63 12.91 3.93 -8.03
N VAL A 64 13.44 5.09 -7.64
CA VAL A 64 14.70 5.63 -8.18
C VAL A 64 15.88 4.68 -7.89
N SER A 65 15.93 4.12 -6.68
CA SER A 65 16.97 3.17 -6.30
C SER A 65 16.89 1.88 -7.12
N HIS A 66 15.69 1.34 -7.33
CA HIS A 66 15.45 0.18 -8.17
C HIS A 66 15.88 0.43 -9.63
N LEU A 67 15.53 1.59 -10.19
CA LEU A 67 15.97 1.98 -11.55
C LEU A 67 17.49 2.05 -11.67
N LYS A 68 18.19 2.63 -10.69
CA LYS A 68 19.66 2.70 -10.69
C LYS A 68 20.28 1.30 -10.66
N ALA A 69 19.75 0.41 -9.82
CA ALA A 69 20.21 -0.97 -9.71
C ALA A 69 20.06 -1.76 -11.02
N ILE A 70 19.02 -1.49 -11.83
CA ILE A 70 18.83 -2.10 -13.15
C ILE A 70 19.74 -1.46 -14.21
N ARG A 71 19.92 -0.14 -14.18
CA ARG A 71 20.62 0.59 -15.25
C ARG A 71 22.14 0.48 -15.16
N HIS A 72 22.71 0.34 -13.96
CA HIS A 72 24.15 0.20 -13.73
C HIS A 72 24.77 -1.10 -14.31
N PRO A 73 24.13 -2.29 -14.24
CA PRO A 73 24.67 -3.50 -14.87
C PRO A 73 24.65 -3.47 -16.40
N LEU A 74 23.78 -2.66 -17.04
CA LEU A 74 23.67 -2.58 -18.51
C LEU A 74 24.70 -1.64 -19.17
N GLN A 75 25.42 -0.82 -18.40
CA GLN A 75 26.48 0.07 -18.90
C GLN A 75 27.89 -0.50 -18.68
N ALA A 76 27.99 -1.67 -18.03
CA ALA A 76 29.24 -2.36 -17.75
C ALA A 76 29.52 -3.52 -18.74
N LEU A 77 28.76 -3.61 -19.83
CA LEU A 77 28.90 -4.57 -20.94
C LEU A 77 29.32 -3.83 -22.22
#